data_AF-A0A518ESA5-F1
#
_entry.id   AF-A0A518ESA5-F1
#
_cell.length_a   1.000
_cell.length_b   1.000
_cell.length_c   1.000
_cell.angle_alpha   90.00
_cell.angle_beta   90.00
_cell.angle_gamma   90.00
#
_symmetry.space_group_name_H-M   'P 1'
#
loop_
_entity.id
_entity.type
_entity.pdbx_description
1 polymer ?
#
loop_
_entity_poly.entity_id
_entity_poly.type
_entity_poly.pdbx_seq_one_letter_code
_entity_poly.pdbx_strand_id
1 'polypeptide(L)'
;MLTSSHALLFAASLALSSGPGGIDSDSDGLSDFLEVHKYLTDPQKADSDGDGIPDGDWLERREYAYTVRSLVQVMRPVTPEFLNDAYQDVRVLDETDTYVELEVIHYPLVDLKGVGADGESEDVARWLEPGPTSNASRDLGQAIRAAMKKSGEGIPDLRGAGGVAAAAKWLLDHAKYKDRFTTFITAVDAKGAFFIPEDLAAYARKKASGEGLTAEDAWPREFEAAGMFEHGERGSCSSSAIYLSGCLRALGVPTRTVLCIPIIDAGDDREWELLERGLHHNGVRTTLEAALDGSRRGWSSHTFNEVYVEGRWHRLNYSDMDAGVFHEGFFGLMTHVATFHDWADARMWETIGRRSTLSNDDKEEDVFGHQNPYSTLALRDSFGVHGKVRNPPLEDPVITVEALYWTDSKELPDDILRSNQDRGRLGLIAAVSARSMGDLVKQLKRADNEVTLTTDGSNEIKASFHPGCIWLLGQRGYLYAPIDKASFEKIAEGTTCRATTREHESGPRWILDRTITR
;
A
#
# COMPACT_ATOMS: atom_id res chain seq x y z
N MET A 1 -43.71 20.60 7.71
CA MET A 1 -43.54 19.60 8.77
C MET A 1 -42.19 18.95 8.53
N LEU A 2 -41.17 19.40 9.26
CA LEU A 2 -39.81 18.87 9.25
C LEU A 2 -39.78 17.74 10.29
N THR A 3 -39.64 16.49 9.87
CA THR A 3 -39.59 15.33 10.77
C THR A 3 -38.23 14.65 10.67
N SER A 4 -37.41 14.90 11.69
CA SER A 4 -36.61 13.90 12.44
C SER A 4 -35.72 12.90 11.68
N SER A 5 -34.77 13.37 10.85
CA SER A 5 -33.59 12.55 10.48
C SER A 5 -32.26 13.14 10.96
N HIS A 6 -32.24 14.40 11.42
CA HIS A 6 -31.00 15.06 11.86
C HIS A 6 -30.68 14.85 13.36
N ALA A 7 -31.55 14.19 14.12
CA ALA A 7 -31.37 13.98 15.55
C ALA A 7 -30.77 12.61 15.93
N LEU A 8 -30.60 11.69 14.96
CA LEU A 8 -29.95 10.40 15.20
C LEU A 8 -28.45 10.36 14.89
N LEU A 9 -27.92 11.33 14.11
CA LEU A 9 -26.50 11.35 13.75
C LEU A 9 -25.57 11.96 14.81
N PHE A 10 -26.11 12.58 15.87
CA PHE A 10 -25.27 13.16 16.94
C PHE A 10 -25.04 12.18 18.11
N ALA A 11 -25.78 11.08 18.19
CA ALA A 11 -25.72 10.13 19.30
C ALA A 11 -24.71 8.98 19.11
N ALA A 12 -24.16 8.81 17.89
CA ALA A 12 -23.13 7.80 17.61
C ALA A 12 -21.70 8.29 17.91
N SER A 13 -21.51 9.59 18.20
CA SER A 13 -20.16 10.18 18.40
C SER A 13 -19.62 10.03 19.83
N LEU A 14 -20.34 9.39 20.75
CA LEU A 14 -19.96 9.23 22.16
C LEU A 14 -19.72 7.76 22.57
N ALA A 15 -19.68 6.81 21.63
CA ALA A 15 -19.55 5.38 21.92
C ALA A 15 -18.43 4.67 21.13
N LEU A 16 -17.49 5.41 20.51
CA LEU A 16 -16.50 4.83 19.59
C LEU A 16 -15.02 5.18 19.90
N SER A 17 -14.69 5.61 21.12
CA SER A 17 -13.28 5.65 21.59
C SER A 17 -12.89 4.54 22.55
N SER A 18 -13.86 3.83 23.12
CA SER A 18 -13.61 2.67 23.97
C SER A 18 -13.96 1.40 23.20
N GLY A 19 -12.97 0.58 22.86
CA GLY A 19 -13.24 -0.86 22.91
C GLY A 19 -13.73 -1.21 24.33
N PRO A 20 -14.71 -2.10 24.50
CA PRO A 20 -15.16 -2.48 25.82
C PRO A 20 -14.06 -3.29 26.52
N GLY A 21 -13.26 -2.66 27.38
CA GLY A 21 -12.44 -3.41 28.36
C GLY A 21 -11.07 -2.84 28.74
N GLY A 22 -10.52 -1.86 28.02
CA GLY A 22 -9.25 -1.23 28.40
C GLY A 22 -9.35 -0.50 29.76
N ILE A 23 -8.23 -0.45 30.49
CA ILE A 23 -8.13 0.41 31.68
C ILE A 23 -8.14 1.86 31.21
N ASP A 24 -8.97 2.69 31.84
CA ASP A 24 -9.08 4.14 31.67
C ASP A 24 -8.92 4.75 33.07
N SER A 25 -7.70 5.19 33.37
CA SER A 25 -7.26 5.55 34.71
C SER A 25 -7.79 6.91 35.19
N ASP A 26 -8.09 7.84 34.29
CA ASP A 26 -8.60 9.18 34.62
C ASP A 26 -10.05 9.43 34.19
N SER A 27 -10.68 8.45 33.55
CA SER A 27 -12.10 8.39 33.20
C SER A 27 -12.54 9.43 32.17
N ASP A 28 -11.66 9.75 31.22
CA ASP A 28 -11.94 10.71 30.15
C ASP A 28 -12.55 10.08 28.89
N GLY A 29 -12.56 8.73 28.81
CA GLY A 29 -13.09 7.96 27.71
C GLY A 29 -12.06 7.44 26.70
N LEU A 30 -10.76 7.60 26.97
CA LEU A 30 -9.66 6.92 26.29
C LEU A 30 -9.09 5.82 27.20
N SER A 31 -8.61 4.72 26.61
CA SER A 31 -7.87 3.74 27.40
C SER A 31 -6.41 4.17 27.55
N ASP A 32 -5.81 3.86 28.71
CA ASP A 32 -4.39 4.11 29.01
C ASP A 32 -3.49 3.60 27.86
N PHE A 33 -3.87 2.48 27.23
CA PHE A 33 -3.17 1.93 26.08
C PHE A 33 -3.17 2.88 24.88
N LEU A 34 -4.33 3.40 24.49
CA LEU A 34 -4.42 4.30 23.35
C LEU A 34 -3.78 5.65 23.65
N GLU A 35 -3.91 6.15 24.86
CA GLU A 35 -3.25 7.38 25.31
C GLU A 35 -1.73 7.26 25.19
N VAL A 36 -1.14 6.16 25.68
CA VAL A 36 0.32 5.96 25.64
C VAL A 36 0.83 5.67 24.22
N HIS A 37 0.09 4.90 23.42
CA HIS A 37 0.62 4.34 22.17
C HIS A 37 0.11 5.01 20.89
N LYS A 38 -1.02 5.73 20.93
CA LYS A 38 -1.67 6.36 19.77
C LYS A 38 -1.79 7.87 19.90
N TYR A 39 -2.42 8.35 20.98
CA TYR A 39 -2.77 9.76 21.16
C TYR A 39 -1.64 10.58 21.78
N LEU A 40 -0.76 9.94 22.55
CA LEU A 40 0.40 10.50 23.24
C LEU A 40 0.01 11.50 24.36
N THR A 41 -1.12 11.25 25.02
CA THR A 41 -1.64 11.97 26.21
C THR A 41 -1.14 11.32 27.51
N ASP A 42 -1.39 11.97 28.65
CA ASP A 42 -1.02 11.50 29.99
C ASP A 42 -2.19 10.71 30.60
N PRO A 43 -2.10 9.37 30.73
CA PRO A 43 -3.22 8.51 31.14
C PRO A 43 -3.61 8.63 32.62
N GLN A 44 -3.20 9.69 33.29
CA GLN A 44 -3.55 9.99 34.68
C GLN A 44 -4.18 11.39 34.79
N LYS A 45 -4.48 12.02 33.65
CA LYS A 45 -5.07 13.33 33.54
C LYS A 45 -6.06 13.33 32.40
N ALA A 46 -7.33 13.47 32.76
CA ALA A 46 -8.40 13.60 31.79
C ALA A 46 -8.22 14.78 30.81
N ASP A 47 -7.34 15.73 31.12
CA ASP A 47 -6.96 16.88 30.29
C ASP A 47 -5.44 17.07 30.43
N SER A 48 -4.69 16.57 29.45
CA SER A 48 -3.21 16.52 29.48
C SER A 48 -2.56 17.88 29.36
N ASP A 49 -3.17 18.81 28.62
CA ASP A 49 -2.61 20.11 28.30
C ASP A 49 -3.10 21.24 29.24
N GLY A 50 -4.21 20.98 29.94
CA GLY A 50 -4.77 21.83 30.98
C GLY A 50 -5.65 22.96 30.47
N ASP A 51 -6.17 22.88 29.24
CA ASP A 51 -6.99 23.93 28.64
C ASP A 51 -8.48 23.90 29.07
N GLY A 52 -8.89 22.81 29.74
CA GLY A 52 -10.24 22.58 30.27
C GLY A 52 -11.12 21.67 29.40
N ILE A 53 -10.60 21.09 28.31
CA ILE A 53 -11.30 20.11 27.47
C ILE A 53 -10.63 18.74 27.64
N PRO A 54 -11.39 17.66 27.90
CA PRO A 54 -10.78 16.35 28.10
C PRO A 54 -10.13 15.77 26.84
N ASP A 55 -9.03 15.02 26.98
CA ASP A 55 -8.32 14.37 25.88
C ASP A 55 -9.25 13.44 25.08
N GLY A 56 -10.19 12.78 25.75
CA GLY A 56 -11.25 11.96 25.16
C GLY A 56 -12.17 12.67 24.17
N ASP A 57 -12.15 14.00 24.06
CA ASP A 57 -12.85 14.69 22.97
C ASP A 57 -12.27 14.31 21.59
N TRP A 58 -13.11 14.37 20.56
CA TRP A 58 -12.68 14.04 19.20
C TRP A 58 -11.63 15.01 18.65
N LEU A 59 -11.62 16.26 19.09
CA LEU A 59 -10.67 17.27 18.67
C LEU A 59 -9.36 17.21 19.46
N GLU A 60 -9.43 16.95 20.77
CA GLU A 60 -8.28 17.03 21.68
C GLU A 60 -7.33 15.82 21.63
N ARG A 61 -7.84 14.60 21.42
CA ARG A 61 -6.99 13.37 21.37
C ARG A 61 -5.84 13.38 20.35
N ARG A 62 -5.74 14.39 19.48
CA ARG A 62 -4.71 14.50 18.43
C ARG A 62 -3.67 15.58 18.69
N GLU A 63 -3.75 16.32 19.79
CA GLU A 63 -2.88 17.47 20.04
C GLU A 63 -1.40 17.12 20.22
N TYR A 64 -1.10 15.87 20.58
CA TYR A 64 0.27 15.39 20.74
C TYR A 64 0.78 14.58 19.54
N ALA A 65 -0.10 14.24 18.59
CA ALA A 65 0.20 13.34 17.48
C ALA A 65 0.33 14.07 16.13
N TYR A 66 1.08 13.48 15.20
CA TYR A 66 0.96 13.81 13.78
C TYR A 66 -0.10 12.92 13.14
N THR A 67 -1.05 13.53 12.43
CA THR A 67 -2.18 12.81 11.84
C THR A 67 -2.37 13.18 10.37
N VAL A 68 -2.99 12.25 9.62
CA VAL A 68 -3.42 12.50 8.25
C VAL A 68 -4.91 12.22 8.15
N ARG A 69 -5.68 13.27 7.88
CA ARG A 69 -7.13 13.19 7.69
C ARG A 69 -7.46 12.98 6.21
N SER A 70 -8.25 11.97 5.90
CA SER A 70 -8.90 11.82 4.59
C SER A 70 -10.42 11.84 4.71
N LEU A 71 -11.07 12.32 3.65
CA LEU A 71 -12.47 12.03 3.34
C LEU A 71 -12.48 11.11 2.14
N VAL A 72 -13.05 9.92 2.29
CA VAL A 72 -13.04 8.89 1.24
C VAL A 72 -14.42 8.29 1.06
N GLN A 73 -14.84 8.15 -0.19
CA GLN A 73 -15.99 7.35 -0.57
C GLN A 73 -15.48 5.98 -0.98
N VAL A 74 -16.02 4.92 -0.39
CA VAL A 74 -15.61 3.54 -0.68
C VAL A 74 -16.84 2.68 -0.95
N MET A 75 -16.84 1.93 -2.04
CA MET A 75 -17.85 0.90 -2.28
C MET A 75 -17.73 -0.16 -1.19
N ARG A 76 -18.86 -0.75 -0.79
CA ARG A 76 -18.83 -1.94 0.08
C ARG A 76 -17.90 -3.02 -0.53
N PRO A 77 -17.30 -3.90 0.28
CA PRO A 77 -17.53 -4.09 1.71
C PRO A 77 -16.90 -2.98 2.58
N VAL A 78 -17.66 -2.60 3.61
CA VAL A 78 -17.20 -1.77 4.74
C VAL A 78 -17.80 -2.38 6.00
N THR A 79 -17.01 -2.55 7.06
CA THR A 79 -17.48 -3.07 8.36
C THR A 79 -17.31 -2.00 9.44
N PRO A 80 -18.30 -1.11 9.62
CA PRO A 80 -18.21 0.05 10.52
C PRO A 80 -17.75 -0.28 11.93
N GLU A 81 -18.12 -1.46 12.45
CA GLU A 81 -17.78 -1.94 13.77
C GLU A 81 -16.27 -2.21 14.00
N PHE A 82 -15.47 -2.28 12.94
CA PHE A 82 -14.03 -2.55 13.00
C PHE A 82 -13.17 -1.41 12.44
N LEU A 83 -13.76 -0.26 12.09
CA LEU A 83 -13.01 0.81 11.44
C LEU A 83 -12.09 1.60 12.37
N ASN A 84 -12.29 1.52 13.69
CA ASN A 84 -11.44 2.17 14.68
C ASN A 84 -10.45 1.16 15.23
N ASP A 85 -9.15 1.46 15.11
CA ASP A 85 -8.07 0.62 15.60
C ASP A 85 -6.90 1.48 16.12
N ALA A 86 -5.77 0.87 16.47
CA ALA A 86 -4.62 1.59 17.00
C ALA A 86 -3.97 2.58 16.01
N TYR A 87 -4.29 2.49 14.72
CA TYR A 87 -3.67 3.27 13.65
C TYR A 87 -4.63 4.27 13.00
N GLN A 88 -5.93 4.17 13.25
CA GLN A 88 -6.91 5.11 12.72
C GLN A 88 -8.13 5.33 13.61
N ASP A 89 -8.72 6.52 13.50
CA ASP A 89 -10.07 6.81 13.95
C ASP A 89 -10.97 7.07 12.74
N VAL A 90 -12.18 6.52 12.74
CA VAL A 90 -13.11 6.62 11.61
C VAL A 90 -14.50 6.98 12.06
N ARG A 91 -15.10 7.93 11.33
CA ARG A 91 -16.53 8.24 11.38
C ARG A 91 -17.17 7.98 10.04
N VAL A 92 -18.27 7.24 10.04
CA VAL A 92 -19.16 7.15 8.88
C VAL A 92 -19.94 8.46 8.78
N LEU A 93 -19.79 9.17 7.67
CA LEU A 93 -20.45 10.45 7.42
C LEU A 93 -21.77 10.27 6.67
N ASP A 94 -21.78 9.39 5.67
CA ASP A 94 -22.96 9.10 4.85
C ASP A 94 -22.92 7.65 4.34
N GLU A 95 -24.10 7.11 4.05
CA GLU A 95 -24.26 5.78 3.46
C GLU A 95 -25.29 5.81 2.34
N THR A 96 -24.87 5.34 1.17
CA THR A 96 -25.72 5.20 -0.01
C THR A 96 -25.73 3.75 -0.49
N ASP A 97 -26.56 3.45 -1.50
CA ASP A 97 -26.54 2.14 -2.16
C ASP A 97 -25.23 1.87 -2.91
N THR A 98 -24.41 2.90 -3.16
CA THR A 98 -23.18 2.81 -3.98
C THR A 98 -21.90 2.88 -3.16
N TYR A 99 -21.87 3.71 -2.12
CA TYR A 99 -20.68 3.95 -1.30
C TYR A 99 -21.02 4.24 0.15
N VAL A 100 -20.02 4.06 1.00
CA VAL A 100 -19.95 4.59 2.36
C VAL A 100 -18.93 5.74 2.35
N GLU A 101 -19.32 6.90 2.86
CA GLU A 101 -18.42 8.03 3.03
C GLU A 101 -17.81 8.01 4.43
N LEU A 102 -16.48 8.01 4.49
CA LEU A 102 -15.70 7.91 5.72
C LEU A 102 -14.87 9.18 5.91
N GLU A 103 -14.89 9.72 7.13
CA GLU A 103 -13.80 10.54 7.63
C GLU A 103 -12.83 9.62 8.36
N VAL A 104 -11.58 9.59 7.91
CA VAL A 104 -10.52 8.78 8.51
C VAL A 104 -9.41 9.68 9.01
N ILE A 105 -9.08 9.57 10.29
CA ILE A 105 -7.86 10.13 10.87
C ILE A 105 -6.85 8.99 10.98
N HIS A 106 -5.77 9.07 10.24
CA HIS A 106 -4.67 8.13 10.33
C HIS A 106 -3.62 8.63 11.31
N TYR A 107 -2.95 7.70 12.00
CA TYR A 107 -1.81 7.92 12.89
C TYR A 107 -0.57 7.19 12.32
N PRO A 108 0.10 7.75 11.30
CA PRO A 108 1.12 7.03 10.53
C PRO A 108 2.37 6.65 11.33
N LEU A 109 2.60 7.33 12.46
CA LEU A 109 3.82 7.20 13.26
C LEU A 109 3.64 6.30 14.49
N VAL A 110 2.47 5.66 14.63
CA VAL A 110 2.23 4.66 15.69
C VAL A 110 3.08 3.42 15.42
N ASP A 111 3.80 2.97 16.45
CA ASP A 111 4.59 1.75 16.45
C ASP A 111 4.21 0.88 17.66
N LEU A 112 3.66 -0.29 17.37
CA LEU A 112 3.22 -1.26 18.38
C LEU A 112 4.15 -2.47 18.47
N LYS A 113 5.31 -2.45 17.80
CA LYS A 113 6.24 -3.58 17.82
C LYS A 113 6.72 -3.85 19.24
N GLY A 114 6.44 -5.05 19.73
CA GLY A 114 6.84 -5.49 21.08
C GLY A 114 5.97 -4.93 22.21
N VAL A 115 4.86 -4.26 21.90
CA VAL A 115 3.88 -3.81 22.90
C VAL A 115 3.04 -5.02 23.37
N GLY A 116 2.80 -5.12 24.68
CA GLY A 116 2.04 -6.21 25.30
C GLY A 116 0.52 -6.07 25.17
N ALA A 117 -0.23 -6.74 26.05
CA ALA A 117 -1.69 -6.69 26.10
C ALA A 117 -2.24 -5.26 26.21
N ASP A 118 -3.41 -5.02 25.61
CA ASP A 118 -4.15 -3.76 25.66
C ASP A 118 -5.22 -3.72 26.76
N GLY A 119 -5.44 -4.86 27.43
CA GLY A 119 -6.42 -5.00 28.51
C GLY A 119 -7.85 -5.20 27.99
N GLU A 120 -8.09 -5.20 26.68
CA GLU A 120 -9.41 -5.42 26.12
C GLU A 120 -9.84 -6.87 26.26
N SER A 121 -11.14 -7.09 26.48
CA SER A 121 -11.74 -8.41 26.51
C SER A 121 -12.66 -8.58 25.31
N GLU A 122 -12.28 -9.43 24.36
CA GLU A 122 -13.13 -9.78 23.22
C GLU A 122 -13.54 -11.27 23.28
N ASP A 123 -14.70 -11.59 22.72
CA ASP A 123 -15.03 -12.97 22.34
C ASP A 123 -14.12 -13.40 21.18
N VAL A 124 -12.94 -13.91 21.55
CA VAL A 124 -11.94 -14.39 20.59
C VAL A 124 -12.27 -15.78 20.04
N ALA A 125 -13.21 -16.50 20.66
CA ALA A 125 -13.55 -17.86 20.27
C ALA A 125 -14.20 -17.91 18.89
N ARG A 126 -15.05 -16.93 18.55
CA ARG A 126 -15.66 -16.82 17.21
C ARG A 126 -14.61 -16.77 16.09
N TRP A 127 -13.45 -16.18 16.35
CA TRP A 127 -12.37 -16.02 15.36
C TRP A 127 -11.52 -17.28 15.16
N LEU A 128 -11.86 -18.38 15.84
CA LEU A 128 -11.37 -19.73 15.56
C LEU A 128 -12.33 -20.52 14.66
N GLU A 129 -13.57 -20.07 14.52
CA GLU A 129 -14.58 -20.78 13.74
C GLU A 129 -14.22 -20.75 12.25
N PRO A 130 -14.37 -21.89 11.54
CA PRO A 130 -14.13 -21.92 10.11
C PRO A 130 -15.29 -21.31 9.33
N GLY A 131 -14.97 -20.58 8.27
CA GLY A 131 -15.89 -20.24 7.21
C GLY A 131 -15.59 -21.01 5.92
N PRO A 132 -16.33 -20.73 4.82
CA PRO A 132 -16.20 -21.47 3.57
C PRO A 132 -14.80 -21.39 2.95
N THR A 133 -14.13 -20.23 3.00
CA THR A 133 -12.80 -20.03 2.37
C THR A 133 -11.65 -20.36 3.31
N SER A 134 -11.76 -19.98 4.58
CA SER A 134 -10.76 -20.34 5.60
C SER A 134 -10.75 -21.84 5.87
N ASN A 135 -11.90 -22.52 5.72
CA ASN A 135 -12.10 -23.97 5.82
C ASN A 135 -11.22 -24.69 6.85
N ALA A 136 -11.00 -24.02 7.98
CA ALA A 136 -10.11 -24.48 9.02
C ALA A 136 -10.67 -25.78 9.63
N SER A 137 -9.80 -26.77 9.80
CA SER A 137 -10.23 -28.07 10.32
C SER A 137 -9.14 -28.69 11.19
N ARG A 138 -9.56 -29.62 12.03
CA ARG A 138 -8.64 -30.42 12.84
C ARG A 138 -7.65 -31.20 11.97
N ASP A 139 -8.09 -31.67 10.81
CA ASP A 139 -7.26 -32.45 9.88
C ASP A 139 -6.23 -31.55 9.19
N LEU A 140 -6.62 -30.34 8.77
CA LEU A 140 -5.67 -29.33 8.28
C LEU A 140 -4.61 -29.01 9.35
N GLY A 141 -5.03 -28.79 10.59
CA GLY A 141 -4.11 -28.51 11.70
C GLY A 141 -3.12 -29.66 11.96
N GLN A 142 -3.57 -30.91 11.86
CA GLN A 142 -2.69 -32.08 11.96
C GLN A 142 -1.73 -32.19 10.77
N ALA A 143 -2.20 -31.92 9.55
CA ALA A 143 -1.39 -31.95 8.34
C ALA A 143 -0.26 -30.90 8.39
N ILE A 144 -0.57 -29.67 8.82
CA ILE A 144 0.42 -28.61 9.00
C ILE A 144 1.48 -29.02 10.03
N ARG A 145 1.07 -29.49 11.21
CA ARG A 145 2.00 -29.93 12.26
C ARG A 145 2.88 -31.10 11.82
N ALA A 146 2.33 -32.04 11.04
CA ALA A 146 3.09 -33.16 10.48
C ALA A 146 4.12 -32.68 9.44
N ALA A 147 3.73 -31.72 8.58
CA ALA A 147 4.61 -31.15 7.57
C ALA A 147 5.76 -30.33 8.20
N MET A 148 5.47 -29.49 9.19
CA MET A 148 6.50 -28.78 9.98
C MET A 148 7.51 -29.77 10.57
N LYS A 149 7.02 -30.79 11.28
CA LYS A 149 7.89 -31.83 11.86
C LYS A 149 8.76 -32.54 10.82
N LYS A 150 8.23 -32.79 9.62
CA LYS A 150 8.96 -33.43 8.51
C LYS A 150 10.04 -32.52 7.91
N SER A 151 9.82 -31.20 7.90
CA SER A 151 10.81 -30.22 7.43
C SER A 151 12.02 -30.07 8.38
N GLY A 152 11.95 -30.64 9.58
CA GLY A 152 12.98 -30.50 10.62
C GLY A 152 12.80 -29.25 11.47
N GLU A 153 11.81 -28.42 11.16
CA GLU A 153 11.41 -27.25 11.93
C GLU A 153 10.43 -27.69 13.03
N GLY A 154 10.77 -27.43 14.29
CA GLY A 154 9.88 -27.71 15.42
C GLY A 154 8.57 -26.91 15.32
N ILE A 155 7.51 -27.36 16.00
CA ILE A 155 6.26 -26.56 16.08
C ILE A 155 6.54 -25.34 16.97
N PRO A 156 6.37 -24.10 16.47
CA PRO A 156 6.61 -22.90 17.26
C PRO A 156 5.57 -22.74 18.40
N ASP A 157 5.90 -21.94 19.41
CA ASP A 157 4.97 -21.62 20.50
C ASP A 157 3.92 -20.60 20.04
N LEU A 158 2.75 -21.10 19.66
CA LEU A 158 1.65 -20.28 19.12
C LEU A 158 0.92 -19.42 20.15
N ARG A 159 1.33 -19.45 21.43
CA ARG A 159 0.78 -18.56 22.46
C ARG A 159 1.35 -17.14 22.39
N GLY A 160 2.52 -16.99 21.77
CA GLY A 160 3.22 -15.72 21.65
C GLY A 160 3.30 -15.22 20.21
N ALA A 161 3.36 -13.90 20.03
CA ALA A 161 3.39 -13.26 18.72
C ALA A 161 4.56 -13.77 17.84
N GLY A 162 5.74 -13.98 18.45
CA GLY A 162 6.92 -14.49 17.73
C GLY A 162 6.72 -15.91 17.16
N GLY A 163 6.00 -16.79 17.86
CA GLY A 163 5.74 -18.14 17.37
C GLY A 163 4.67 -18.16 16.27
N VAL A 164 3.67 -17.27 16.35
CA VAL A 164 2.69 -17.07 15.28
C VAL A 164 3.36 -16.53 14.02
N ALA A 165 4.23 -15.51 14.15
CA ALA A 165 5.00 -14.97 13.03
C ALA A 165 5.86 -16.05 12.36
N ALA A 166 6.53 -16.90 13.15
CA ALA A 166 7.31 -18.01 12.64
C ALA A 166 6.45 -19.05 11.89
N ALA A 167 5.27 -19.38 12.43
CA ALA A 167 4.34 -20.30 11.78
C ALA A 167 3.82 -19.73 10.45
N ALA A 168 3.45 -18.45 10.42
CA ALA A 168 3.00 -17.77 9.21
C ALA A 168 4.10 -17.72 8.15
N LYS A 169 5.33 -17.38 8.56
CA LYS A 169 6.50 -17.42 7.67
C LYS A 169 6.70 -18.81 7.07
N TRP A 170 6.69 -19.85 7.90
CA TRP A 170 6.84 -21.24 7.44
C TRP A 170 5.78 -21.61 6.41
N LEU A 171 4.51 -21.30 6.69
CA LEU A 171 3.38 -21.57 5.80
C LEU A 171 3.58 -20.90 4.43
N LEU A 172 4.04 -19.64 4.41
CA LEU A 172 4.28 -18.88 3.19
C LEU A 172 5.50 -19.36 2.41
N ASP A 173 6.58 -19.76 3.09
CA ASP A 173 7.78 -20.33 2.45
C ASP A 173 7.49 -21.68 1.78
N HIS A 174 6.51 -22.42 2.30
CA HIS A 174 6.08 -23.73 1.81
C HIS A 174 4.91 -23.67 0.81
N ALA A 175 4.44 -22.47 0.45
CA ALA A 175 3.39 -22.27 -0.55
C ALA A 175 3.87 -21.36 -1.69
N LYS A 176 3.94 -21.90 -2.90
CA LYS A 176 4.41 -21.18 -4.09
C LYS A 176 3.38 -20.15 -4.55
N TYR A 177 3.82 -18.89 -4.70
CA TYR A 177 3.01 -17.84 -5.30
C TYR A 177 2.71 -18.12 -6.77
N LYS A 178 1.43 -17.96 -7.16
CA LYS A 178 0.96 -17.95 -8.54
C LYS A 178 -0.08 -16.84 -8.70
N ASP A 179 0.15 -15.93 -9.63
CA ASP A 179 -0.80 -14.85 -9.90
C ASP A 179 -2.11 -15.40 -10.48
N ARG A 180 -3.23 -15.08 -9.82
CA ARG A 180 -4.60 -15.58 -10.11
C ARG A 180 -5.64 -14.58 -9.59
N PHE A 181 -6.90 -14.74 -10.00
CA PHE A 181 -7.96 -13.75 -9.78
C PHE A 181 -9.31 -14.31 -9.29
N THR A 182 -9.41 -15.60 -9.01
CA THR A 182 -10.72 -16.20 -8.66
C THR A 182 -11.28 -15.68 -7.33
N THR A 183 -10.40 -15.17 -6.47
CA THR A 183 -10.73 -14.52 -5.19
C THR A 183 -11.73 -13.36 -5.29
N PHE A 184 -11.81 -12.70 -6.45
CA PHE A 184 -12.65 -11.51 -6.65
C PHE A 184 -13.93 -11.77 -7.46
N ILE A 185 -14.10 -12.98 -7.99
CA ILE A 185 -15.24 -13.31 -8.88
C ILE A 185 -16.04 -14.53 -8.41
N THR A 186 -15.59 -15.16 -7.32
CA THR A 186 -16.24 -16.33 -6.73
C THR A 186 -17.26 -15.89 -5.68
N ALA A 187 -18.47 -16.39 -5.81
CA ALA A 187 -19.53 -16.26 -4.83
C ALA A 187 -19.69 -17.55 -4.04
N VAL A 188 -20.28 -17.44 -2.85
CA VAL A 188 -20.58 -18.57 -1.97
C VAL A 188 -22.07 -18.57 -1.66
N ASP A 189 -22.73 -19.71 -1.85
CA ASP A 189 -24.15 -19.85 -1.55
C ASP A 189 -24.40 -20.09 -0.05
N ALA A 190 -25.68 -20.12 0.36
CA ALA A 190 -26.06 -20.33 1.75
C ALA A 190 -25.66 -21.70 2.33
N LYS A 191 -25.20 -22.65 1.49
CA LYS A 191 -24.70 -23.96 1.90
C LYS A 191 -23.17 -24.02 1.91
N GLY A 192 -22.49 -22.92 1.58
CA GLY A 192 -21.04 -22.86 1.47
C GLY A 192 -20.49 -23.32 0.12
N ALA A 193 -21.35 -23.57 -0.89
CA ALA A 193 -20.90 -24.01 -2.19
C ALA A 193 -20.44 -22.81 -3.05
N PHE A 194 -19.31 -22.97 -3.72
CA PHE A 194 -18.75 -21.94 -4.59
C PHE A 194 -19.41 -21.96 -5.97
N PHE A 195 -19.59 -20.77 -6.53
CA PHE A 195 -20.05 -20.62 -7.90
C PHE A 195 -19.54 -19.29 -8.49
N ILE A 196 -19.54 -19.21 -9.82
CA ILE A 196 -19.32 -17.96 -10.53
C ILE A 196 -20.68 -17.37 -10.91
N PRO A 197 -21.01 -16.13 -10.49
CA PRO A 197 -22.20 -15.42 -10.94
C PRO A 197 -22.32 -15.36 -12.47
N GLU A 198 -23.54 -15.46 -13.00
CA GLU A 198 -23.78 -15.56 -14.45
C GLU A 198 -23.22 -14.35 -15.24
N ASP A 199 -23.37 -13.15 -14.68
CA ASP A 199 -22.83 -11.90 -15.20
C ASP A 199 -21.30 -11.86 -15.24
N LEU A 200 -20.62 -12.65 -14.39
CA LEU A 200 -19.16 -12.79 -14.36
C LEU A 200 -18.65 -13.99 -15.18
N ALA A 201 -19.52 -14.88 -15.64
CA ALA A 201 -19.12 -16.15 -16.25
C ALA A 201 -18.25 -15.98 -17.50
N ALA A 202 -18.53 -14.97 -18.34
CA ALA A 202 -17.71 -14.68 -19.53
C ALA A 202 -16.30 -14.19 -19.15
N TYR A 203 -16.21 -13.32 -18.15
CA TYR A 203 -14.95 -12.81 -17.62
C TYR A 203 -14.12 -13.94 -16.99
N ALA A 204 -14.76 -14.76 -16.16
CA ALA A 204 -14.14 -15.91 -15.50
C ALA A 204 -13.55 -16.90 -16.51
N ARG A 205 -14.33 -17.29 -17.55
CA ARG A 205 -13.84 -18.18 -18.62
C ARG A 205 -12.62 -17.63 -19.33
N LYS A 206 -12.61 -16.33 -19.64
CA LYS A 206 -11.47 -15.66 -20.28
C LYS A 206 -10.22 -15.75 -19.41
N LYS A 207 -10.33 -15.44 -18.12
CA LYS A 207 -9.21 -15.51 -17.16
C LYS A 207 -8.70 -16.94 -16.96
N ALA A 208 -9.60 -17.88 -16.67
CA ALA A 208 -9.28 -19.28 -16.42
C ALA A 208 -8.61 -19.95 -17.64
N SER A 209 -9.06 -19.64 -18.86
CA SER A 209 -8.43 -20.15 -20.10
C SER A 209 -6.98 -19.71 -20.29
N GLY A 210 -6.60 -18.53 -19.77
CA GLY A 210 -5.23 -18.03 -19.82
C GLY A 210 -4.28 -18.79 -18.88
N GLU A 211 -4.82 -19.46 -17.86
CA GLU A 211 -4.08 -20.25 -16.87
C GLU A 211 -4.14 -21.77 -17.14
N GLY A 212 -4.95 -22.20 -18.11
CA GLY A 212 -5.15 -23.62 -18.41
C GLY A 212 -5.92 -24.40 -17.32
N LEU A 213 -6.73 -23.70 -16.52
CA LEU A 213 -7.54 -24.27 -15.44
C LEU A 213 -9.03 -23.95 -15.64
N THR A 214 -9.91 -24.70 -14.97
CA THR A 214 -11.30 -24.30 -14.73
C THR A 214 -11.42 -23.47 -13.44
N ALA A 215 -12.58 -22.87 -13.17
CA ALA A 215 -12.80 -22.18 -11.89
C ALA A 215 -12.76 -23.18 -10.72
N GLU A 216 -13.33 -24.36 -10.93
CA GLU A 216 -13.34 -25.48 -10.01
C GLU A 216 -11.93 -26.01 -9.71
N ASP A 217 -11.04 -26.05 -10.71
CA ASP A 217 -9.63 -26.41 -10.50
C ASP A 217 -8.84 -25.31 -9.77
N ALA A 218 -9.31 -24.06 -9.84
CA ALA A 218 -8.65 -22.90 -9.27
C ALA A 218 -9.03 -22.66 -7.80
N TRP A 219 -10.26 -22.95 -7.37
CA TRP A 219 -10.71 -22.72 -5.99
C TRP A 219 -9.82 -23.40 -4.93
N PRO A 220 -9.46 -24.68 -5.05
CA PRO A 220 -8.57 -25.33 -4.09
C PRO A 220 -7.17 -24.74 -4.06
N ARG A 221 -6.79 -23.84 -4.98
CA ARG A 221 -5.42 -23.33 -5.11
C ARG A 221 -5.30 -21.83 -4.85
N GLU A 222 -6.43 -21.15 -4.62
CA GLU A 222 -6.46 -19.70 -4.40
C GLU A 222 -7.53 -19.25 -3.39
N PHE A 223 -8.63 -20.01 -3.26
CA PHE A 223 -9.84 -19.61 -2.52
C PHE A 223 -10.14 -20.47 -1.29
N GLU A 224 -9.45 -21.60 -1.13
CA GLU A 224 -9.60 -22.54 -0.03
C GLU A 224 -8.26 -22.74 0.70
N ALA A 225 -8.20 -22.43 1.99
CA ALA A 225 -6.95 -22.56 2.75
C ALA A 225 -6.41 -24.00 2.81
N ALA A 226 -7.29 -24.98 3.07
CA ALA A 226 -6.90 -26.39 3.12
C ALA A 226 -6.39 -26.91 1.78
N GLY A 227 -7.06 -26.55 0.67
CA GLY A 227 -6.61 -26.91 -0.67
C GLY A 227 -5.27 -26.24 -1.00
N MET A 228 -5.10 -24.97 -0.66
CA MET A 228 -3.87 -24.22 -0.88
C MET A 228 -2.69 -24.88 -0.17
N PHE A 229 -2.92 -25.34 1.07
CA PHE A 229 -1.96 -26.13 1.82
C PHE A 229 -1.63 -27.47 1.13
N GLU A 230 -2.64 -28.22 0.70
CA GLU A 230 -2.45 -29.52 0.02
C GLU A 230 -1.66 -29.38 -1.29
N HIS A 231 -1.94 -28.33 -2.07
CA HIS A 231 -1.27 -28.07 -3.33
C HIS A 231 0.07 -27.34 -3.19
N GLY A 232 0.39 -26.79 -2.01
CA GLY A 232 1.56 -25.95 -1.80
C GLY A 232 1.55 -24.70 -2.69
N GLU A 233 0.36 -24.11 -2.87
CA GLU A 233 0.15 -22.96 -3.75
C GLU A 233 -0.65 -21.87 -3.03
N ARG A 234 -0.39 -20.61 -3.39
CA ARG A 234 -1.18 -19.44 -2.99
C ARG A 234 -1.15 -18.39 -4.07
N GLY A 235 -2.11 -17.48 -4.05
CA GLY A 235 -2.21 -16.37 -4.99
C GLY A 235 -1.89 -15.00 -4.42
N SER A 236 -2.68 -14.03 -4.86
CA SER A 236 -2.67 -12.60 -4.49
C SER A 236 -2.67 -12.34 -2.97
N CYS A 237 -2.66 -11.07 -2.57
CA CYS A 237 -2.80 -10.68 -1.16
C CYS A 237 -4.03 -11.31 -0.50
N SER A 238 -5.19 -11.24 -1.15
CA SER A 238 -6.44 -11.86 -0.67
C SER A 238 -6.32 -13.37 -0.52
N SER A 239 -5.77 -14.05 -1.52
CA SER A 239 -5.54 -15.51 -1.46
C SER A 239 -4.59 -15.89 -0.32
N SER A 240 -3.50 -15.14 -0.15
CA SER A 240 -2.53 -15.36 0.91
C SER A 240 -3.13 -15.10 2.30
N ALA A 241 -4.02 -14.12 2.42
CA ALA A 241 -4.75 -13.85 3.67
C ALA A 241 -5.79 -14.93 3.99
N ILE A 242 -6.48 -15.48 2.99
CA ILE A 242 -7.37 -16.66 3.15
C ILE A 242 -6.56 -17.85 3.65
N TYR A 243 -5.43 -18.13 3.00
CA TYR A 243 -4.54 -19.24 3.34
C TYR A 243 -4.06 -19.15 4.79
N LEU A 244 -3.53 -17.99 5.19
CA LEU A 244 -3.07 -17.77 6.57
C LEU A 244 -4.23 -17.83 7.56
N SER A 245 -5.38 -17.21 7.26
CA SER A 245 -6.57 -17.27 8.12
C SER A 245 -6.97 -18.71 8.43
N GLY A 246 -7.11 -19.55 7.40
CA GLY A 246 -7.48 -20.96 7.59
C GLY A 246 -6.43 -21.79 8.32
N CYS A 247 -5.16 -21.65 7.93
CA CYS A 247 -4.07 -22.42 8.53
C CYS A 247 -3.82 -22.04 10.00
N LEU A 248 -3.85 -20.75 10.34
CA LEU A 248 -3.63 -20.27 11.71
C LEU A 248 -4.81 -20.63 12.62
N ARG A 249 -6.06 -20.51 12.14
CA ARG A 249 -7.24 -21.03 12.86
C ARG A 249 -7.16 -22.53 13.11
N ALA A 250 -6.76 -23.31 12.10
CA ALA A 250 -6.57 -24.76 12.24
C ALA A 250 -5.46 -25.12 13.25
N LEU A 251 -4.50 -24.22 13.46
CA LEU A 251 -3.46 -24.34 14.48
C LEU A 251 -3.89 -23.82 15.87
N GLY A 252 -5.08 -23.24 16.00
CA GLY A 252 -5.65 -22.74 17.25
C GLY A 252 -5.36 -21.26 17.53
N VAL A 253 -4.97 -20.48 16.52
CA VAL A 253 -4.73 -19.04 16.63
C VAL A 253 -5.96 -18.29 16.11
N PRO A 254 -6.68 -17.52 16.96
CA PRO A 254 -7.78 -16.69 16.51
C PRO A 254 -7.26 -15.68 15.48
N THR A 255 -7.85 -15.69 14.29
CA THR A 255 -7.36 -14.91 13.15
C THR A 255 -8.53 -14.21 12.48
N ARG A 256 -8.39 -12.96 12.07
CA ARG A 256 -9.34 -12.22 11.23
C ARG A 256 -8.65 -11.66 10.00
N THR A 257 -9.43 -11.33 8.97
CA THR A 257 -8.88 -10.80 7.70
C THR A 257 -9.18 -9.33 7.60
N VAL A 258 -8.17 -8.51 7.31
CA VAL A 258 -8.29 -7.05 7.18
C VAL A 258 -8.10 -6.67 5.72
N LEU A 259 -8.96 -5.78 5.22
CA LEU A 259 -8.88 -5.15 3.91
C LEU A 259 -8.56 -3.67 4.07
N CYS A 260 -7.49 -3.25 3.41
CA CYS A 260 -7.08 -1.86 3.31
C CYS A 260 -7.05 -1.37 1.86
N ILE A 261 -7.29 -0.07 1.71
CA ILE A 261 -7.11 0.67 0.46
C ILE A 261 -5.97 1.69 0.62
N PRO A 262 -5.33 2.14 -0.47
CA PRO A 262 -4.44 3.29 -0.42
C PRO A 262 -5.19 4.56 0.01
N ILE A 263 -4.45 5.55 0.50
CA ILE A 263 -5.00 6.85 0.90
C ILE A 263 -5.55 7.68 -0.27
N ILE A 264 -5.19 7.33 -1.51
CA ILE A 264 -5.72 7.87 -2.76
C ILE A 264 -5.78 6.79 -3.85
N ASP A 265 -6.63 6.94 -4.86
CA ASP A 265 -6.49 6.22 -6.13
C ASP A 265 -5.30 6.80 -6.90
N ALA A 266 -4.19 6.05 -6.92
CA ALA A 266 -2.99 6.44 -7.65
C ALA A 266 -3.20 6.57 -9.17
N GLY A 267 -4.27 6.00 -9.73
CA GLY A 267 -4.63 6.18 -11.12
C GLY A 267 -5.35 7.51 -11.43
N ASP A 268 -5.85 8.22 -10.42
CA ASP A 268 -6.54 9.51 -10.59
C ASP A 268 -5.58 10.68 -10.31
N ASP A 269 -5.20 11.40 -11.36
CA ASP A 269 -4.31 12.58 -11.27
C ASP A 269 -4.89 13.69 -10.37
N ARG A 270 -6.23 13.78 -10.22
CA ARG A 270 -6.86 14.75 -9.32
C ARG A 270 -6.56 14.45 -7.86
N GLU A 271 -6.47 13.17 -7.49
CA GLU A 271 -6.17 12.77 -6.12
C GLU A 271 -4.67 12.94 -5.78
N TRP A 272 -3.78 12.90 -6.77
CA TRP A 272 -2.38 13.29 -6.58
C TRP A 272 -2.23 14.76 -6.17
N GLU A 273 -3.07 15.66 -6.69
CA GLU A 273 -3.08 17.06 -6.27
C GLU A 273 -3.46 17.22 -4.79
N LEU A 274 -4.27 16.30 -4.24
CA LEU A 274 -4.61 16.27 -2.81
C LEU A 274 -3.39 15.92 -1.96
N LEU A 275 -2.55 14.96 -2.38
CA LEU A 275 -1.29 14.66 -1.69
C LEU A 275 -0.34 15.86 -1.69
N GLU A 276 -0.16 16.50 -2.85
CA GLU A 276 0.80 17.60 -3.00
C GLU A 276 0.40 18.82 -2.17
N ARG A 277 -0.90 19.13 -2.09
CA ARG A 277 -1.42 20.29 -1.35
C ARG A 277 -1.76 20.00 0.11
N GLY A 278 -2.11 18.76 0.41
CA GLY A 278 -2.64 18.35 1.71
C GLY A 278 -1.57 17.91 2.69
N LEU A 279 -0.42 17.39 2.21
CA LEU A 279 0.64 16.84 3.06
C LEU A 279 1.84 17.79 3.13
N HIS A 280 2.09 18.32 4.33
CA HIS A 280 3.18 19.23 4.65
C HIS A 280 4.35 18.53 5.33
N HIS A 281 4.15 17.36 5.93
CA HIS A 281 5.25 16.53 6.42
C HIS A 281 6.02 15.89 5.26
N ASN A 282 7.22 16.40 5.00
CA ASN A 282 8.03 16.05 3.83
C ASN A 282 8.39 14.56 3.79
N GLY A 283 8.76 13.97 4.93
CA GLY A 283 9.05 12.52 5.02
C GLY A 283 7.84 11.66 4.63
N VAL A 284 6.71 11.85 5.31
CA VAL A 284 5.45 11.16 5.03
C VAL A 284 5.02 11.32 3.57
N ARG A 285 5.02 12.54 3.03
CA ARG A 285 4.70 12.78 1.62
C ARG A 285 5.64 12.02 0.69
N THR A 286 6.95 12.07 0.93
CA THR A 286 7.95 11.42 0.06
C THR A 286 7.77 9.90 0.03
N THR A 287 7.50 9.28 1.19
CA THR A 287 7.24 7.84 1.28
C THR A 287 5.94 7.46 0.57
N LEU A 288 4.88 8.26 0.73
CA LEU A 288 3.60 8.06 0.04
C LEU A 288 3.75 8.14 -1.48
N GLU A 289 4.40 9.19 -1.97
CA GLU A 289 4.63 9.38 -3.40
C GLU A 289 5.44 8.22 -4.00
N ALA A 290 6.47 7.75 -3.30
CA ALA A 290 7.29 6.62 -3.74
C ALA A 290 6.48 5.31 -3.80
N ALA A 291 5.67 5.04 -2.78
CA ALA A 291 4.88 3.83 -2.68
C ALA A 291 3.75 3.76 -3.73
N LEU A 292 3.07 4.89 -3.97
CA LEU A 292 1.91 4.95 -4.87
C LEU A 292 2.28 4.99 -6.36
N ASP A 293 3.53 5.31 -6.72
CA ASP A 293 3.94 5.40 -8.12
C ASP A 293 3.76 4.07 -8.89
N GLY A 294 3.97 2.93 -8.20
CA GLY A 294 3.74 1.59 -8.74
C GLY A 294 2.27 1.21 -8.90
N SER A 295 1.37 1.90 -8.21
CA SER A 295 -0.07 1.60 -8.12
C SER A 295 -0.93 2.32 -9.16
N ARG A 296 -0.32 3.11 -10.07
CA ARG A 296 -1.04 3.87 -11.11
C ARG A 296 -1.84 3.00 -12.10
N ARG A 297 -1.60 1.70 -12.14
CA ARG A 297 -2.20 0.78 -13.12
C ARG A 297 -2.98 -0.33 -12.42
N GLY A 298 -4.30 -0.23 -12.47
CA GLY A 298 -5.21 -1.28 -12.07
C GLY A 298 -5.73 -1.17 -10.64
N TRP A 299 -6.32 -2.25 -10.17
CA TRP A 299 -6.91 -2.36 -8.84
C TRP A 299 -5.84 -2.34 -7.75
N SER A 300 -6.01 -1.47 -6.76
CA SER A 300 -5.13 -1.37 -5.60
C SER A 300 -5.90 -1.63 -4.31
N SER A 301 -5.62 -2.76 -3.67
CA SER A 301 -6.00 -3.02 -2.28
C SER A 301 -4.99 -3.97 -1.65
N HIS A 302 -4.96 -4.00 -0.33
CA HIS A 302 -4.08 -4.89 0.41
C HIS A 302 -4.88 -5.63 1.45
N THR A 303 -4.78 -6.95 1.42
CA THR A 303 -5.48 -7.84 2.35
C THR A 303 -4.43 -8.58 3.17
N PHE A 304 -4.60 -8.59 4.49
CA PHE A 304 -3.73 -9.30 5.42
C PHE A 304 -4.53 -9.81 6.61
N ASN A 305 -3.86 -10.30 7.65
CA ASN A 305 -4.51 -10.86 8.83
C ASN A 305 -4.21 -10.09 10.10
N GLU A 306 -5.12 -10.16 11.05
CA GLU A 306 -4.84 -9.85 12.45
C GLU A 306 -5.03 -11.13 13.26
N VAL A 307 -4.18 -11.31 14.28
CA VAL A 307 -4.19 -12.49 15.15
C VAL A 307 -4.29 -12.08 16.60
N TYR A 308 -5.07 -12.82 17.39
CA TYR A 308 -5.18 -12.56 18.82
C TYR A 308 -4.27 -13.48 19.61
N VAL A 309 -3.22 -12.91 20.19
CA VAL A 309 -2.27 -13.59 21.09
C VAL A 309 -1.80 -12.59 22.15
N GLU A 310 -1.28 -13.09 23.27
CA GLU A 310 -0.71 -12.24 24.33
C GLU A 310 -1.65 -11.14 24.86
N GLY A 311 -2.97 -11.34 24.71
CA GLY A 311 -4.00 -10.44 25.24
C GLY A 311 -4.27 -9.20 24.40
N ARG A 312 -3.97 -9.21 23.09
CA ARG A 312 -4.41 -8.19 22.14
C ARG A 312 -4.49 -8.70 20.71
N TRP A 313 -5.06 -7.89 19.82
CA TRP A 313 -4.89 -8.08 18.38
C TRP A 313 -3.51 -7.59 17.92
N HIS A 314 -2.85 -8.41 17.11
CA HIS A 314 -1.62 -8.07 16.42
C HIS A 314 -1.87 -8.04 14.92
N ARG A 315 -1.36 -6.99 14.25
CA ARG A 315 -1.32 -6.99 12.79
C ARG A 315 -0.28 -7.98 12.30
N LEU A 316 -0.72 -9.00 11.59
CA LEU A 316 0.13 -9.97 10.92
C LEU A 316 0.07 -9.71 9.41
N ASN A 317 0.93 -8.81 8.94
CA ASN A 317 1.09 -8.58 7.51
C ASN A 317 2.01 -9.66 6.93
N TYR A 318 1.38 -10.79 6.55
CA TYR A 318 2.03 -12.03 6.15
C TYR A 318 2.87 -12.66 7.26
N SER A 319 4.11 -12.23 7.42
CA SER A 319 5.01 -12.69 8.48
C SER A 319 5.60 -11.53 9.29
N ASP A 320 5.32 -10.29 8.90
CA ASP A 320 5.70 -9.11 9.68
C ASP A 320 4.64 -8.89 10.76
N MET A 321 5.05 -9.14 12.00
CA MET A 321 4.22 -8.99 13.19
C MET A 321 4.25 -7.54 13.67
N ASP A 322 3.07 -7.03 14.05
CA ASP A 322 2.83 -5.64 14.39
C ASP A 322 3.30 -4.68 13.30
N ALA A 323 3.06 -5.07 12.05
CA ALA A 323 3.32 -4.21 10.90
C ALA A 323 2.49 -2.91 11.01
N GLY A 324 3.13 -1.75 10.89
CA GLY A 324 2.45 -0.46 10.87
C GLY A 324 1.55 -0.28 9.64
N VAL A 325 0.75 0.80 9.61
CA VAL A 325 0.00 1.23 8.41
C VAL A 325 0.84 2.02 7.41
N PHE A 326 2.00 2.53 7.84
CA PHE A 326 2.85 3.42 7.06
C PHE A 326 4.13 2.70 6.60
N HIS A 327 4.19 2.30 5.32
CA HIS A 327 5.29 1.49 4.79
C HIS A 327 5.45 1.64 3.27
N GLU A 328 6.68 1.87 2.80
CA GLU A 328 7.01 2.10 1.38
C GLU A 328 6.73 0.88 0.48
N GLY A 329 6.91 -0.34 1.03
CA GLY A 329 6.66 -1.59 0.28
C GLY A 329 5.18 -1.94 0.07
N PHE A 330 4.25 -1.11 0.54
CA PHE A 330 2.81 -1.23 0.29
C PHE A 330 2.29 0.09 -0.30
N PHE A 331 1.20 0.65 0.21
CA PHE A 331 0.60 1.89 -0.33
C PHE A 331 1.16 3.19 0.27
N GLY A 332 2.26 3.12 1.02
CA GLY A 332 2.78 4.26 1.75
C GLY A 332 1.97 4.49 3.03
N LEU A 333 0.66 4.73 2.94
CA LEU A 333 -0.29 4.72 4.06
C LEU A 333 -1.53 3.92 3.71
N MET A 334 -1.90 2.97 4.56
CA MET A 334 -3.07 2.11 4.38
C MET A 334 -4.27 2.61 5.18
N THR A 335 -5.42 2.67 4.54
CA THR A 335 -6.72 2.95 5.17
C THR A 335 -7.48 1.63 5.34
N HIS A 336 -7.71 1.22 6.59
CA HIS A 336 -8.51 0.03 6.89
C HIS A 336 -10.00 0.34 6.66
N VAL A 337 -10.65 -0.47 5.81
CA VAL A 337 -12.06 -0.29 5.43
C VAL A 337 -12.94 -1.47 5.79
N ALA A 338 -12.38 -2.66 5.97
CA ALA A 338 -13.16 -3.81 6.41
C ALA A 338 -12.34 -4.87 7.14
N THR A 339 -12.98 -5.55 8.08
CA THR A 339 -12.50 -6.74 8.76
C THR A 339 -13.53 -7.87 8.61
N PHE A 340 -13.08 -9.04 8.16
CA PHE A 340 -13.93 -10.18 7.86
C PHE A 340 -13.64 -11.36 8.77
N HIS A 341 -14.71 -12.07 9.13
CA HIS A 341 -14.59 -13.42 9.67
C HIS A 341 -14.13 -14.38 8.58
N ASP A 342 -14.79 -14.45 7.44
CA ASP A 342 -14.33 -15.25 6.31
C ASP A 342 -14.29 -14.40 5.03
N TRP A 343 -13.39 -14.70 4.10
CA TRP A 343 -13.34 -13.93 2.84
C TRP A 343 -14.65 -14.05 2.03
N ALA A 344 -15.41 -15.13 2.22
CA ALA A 344 -16.75 -15.25 1.65
C ALA A 344 -17.68 -14.08 2.04
N ASP A 345 -17.52 -13.52 3.25
CA ASP A 345 -18.33 -12.42 3.78
C ASP A 345 -18.06 -11.11 3.05
N ALA A 346 -16.86 -10.96 2.49
CA ALA A 346 -16.46 -9.75 1.78
C ALA A 346 -17.27 -9.54 0.49
N ARG A 347 -17.87 -10.61 -0.07
CA ARG A 347 -18.67 -10.59 -1.31
C ARG A 347 -18.03 -9.78 -2.43
N MET A 348 -16.70 -9.90 -2.58
CA MET A 348 -15.91 -9.08 -3.52
C MET A 348 -16.36 -9.21 -4.98
N TRP A 349 -17.08 -10.28 -5.31
CA TRP A 349 -17.71 -10.45 -6.61
C TRP A 349 -18.77 -9.38 -6.91
N GLU A 350 -19.44 -8.83 -5.91
CA GLU A 350 -20.42 -7.75 -6.07
C GLU A 350 -19.76 -6.39 -6.33
N THR A 351 -18.47 -6.29 -6.05
CA THR A 351 -17.75 -5.03 -5.91
C THR A 351 -16.73 -4.95 -7.02
N ILE A 352 -15.48 -5.30 -6.76
CA ILE A 352 -14.43 -5.32 -7.78
C ILE A 352 -14.68 -6.37 -8.86
N GLY A 353 -15.33 -7.50 -8.53
CA GLY A 353 -15.70 -8.52 -9.51
C GLY A 353 -16.57 -7.95 -10.62
N ARG A 354 -17.72 -7.38 -10.28
CA ARG A 354 -18.61 -6.68 -11.22
C ARG A 354 -17.98 -5.43 -11.82
N ARG A 355 -17.26 -4.63 -11.03
CA ARG A 355 -16.57 -3.44 -11.55
C ARG A 355 -15.55 -3.81 -12.64
N SER A 356 -14.94 -4.99 -12.57
CA SER A 356 -13.97 -5.46 -13.57
C SER A 356 -14.58 -5.72 -14.95
N THR A 357 -15.91 -5.82 -15.05
CA THR A 357 -16.62 -6.00 -16.33
C THR A 357 -17.06 -4.69 -16.97
N LEU A 358 -16.97 -3.55 -16.26
CA LEU A 358 -17.34 -2.23 -16.79
C LEU A 358 -16.31 -1.73 -17.81
N SER A 359 -16.78 -0.98 -18.81
CA SER A 359 -15.89 -0.25 -19.72
C SER A 359 -15.17 0.90 -19.00
N ASN A 360 -14.17 1.51 -19.65
CA ASN A 360 -13.53 2.68 -19.07
C ASN A 360 -14.49 3.87 -19.03
N ASP A 361 -15.28 4.08 -20.08
CA ASP A 361 -16.29 5.15 -20.14
C ASP A 361 -17.30 5.00 -18.99
N ASP A 362 -17.81 3.79 -18.73
CA ASP A 362 -18.73 3.54 -17.61
C ASP A 362 -18.10 3.85 -16.23
N LYS A 363 -16.80 3.59 -16.08
CA LYS A 363 -16.06 3.87 -14.83
C LYS A 363 -15.79 5.36 -14.64
N GLU A 364 -15.51 6.08 -15.74
CA GLU A 364 -15.29 7.53 -15.72
C GLU A 364 -16.58 8.30 -15.41
N GLU A 365 -17.74 7.76 -15.79
CA GLU A 365 -19.06 8.36 -15.53
C GLU A 365 -19.60 8.10 -14.11
N ASP A 366 -19.07 7.11 -13.38
CA ASP A 366 -19.53 6.80 -12.03
C ASP A 366 -18.93 7.69 -10.93
N VAL A 367 -19.43 7.51 -9.69
CA VAL A 367 -19.06 8.34 -8.54
C VAL A 367 -17.57 8.27 -8.18
N PHE A 368 -16.86 7.20 -8.54
CA PHE A 368 -15.43 7.05 -8.27
C PHE A 368 -14.60 7.60 -9.44
N GLY A 369 -15.15 7.59 -10.66
CA GLY A 369 -14.54 8.22 -11.84
C GLY A 369 -13.26 7.56 -12.35
N HIS A 370 -12.84 6.42 -11.77
CA HIS A 370 -11.62 5.72 -12.15
C HIS A 370 -11.71 4.19 -11.88
N GLN A 371 -10.63 3.44 -12.08
CA GLN A 371 -10.63 1.97 -11.98
C GLN A 371 -11.00 1.46 -10.58
N ASN A 372 -10.61 2.17 -9.52
CA ASN A 372 -10.83 1.71 -8.17
C ASN A 372 -12.25 2.07 -7.67
N PRO A 373 -12.89 1.20 -6.86
CA PRO A 373 -14.19 1.40 -6.21
C PRO A 373 -14.07 2.28 -4.96
N TYR A 374 -13.21 3.28 -4.99
CA TYR A 374 -13.06 4.28 -3.95
C TYR A 374 -12.52 5.58 -4.55
N SER A 375 -12.82 6.71 -3.92
CA SER A 375 -12.27 8.01 -4.28
C SER A 375 -12.07 8.90 -3.06
N THR A 376 -10.91 9.55 -3.01
CA THR A 376 -10.55 10.48 -1.94
C THR A 376 -10.97 11.89 -2.31
N LEU A 377 -11.84 12.48 -1.50
CA LEU A 377 -12.42 13.80 -1.75
C LEU A 377 -11.60 14.93 -1.14
N ALA A 378 -10.92 14.65 -0.02
CA ALA A 378 -10.09 15.62 0.68
C ALA A 378 -8.99 14.92 1.46
N LEU A 379 -7.81 15.55 1.51
CA LEU A 379 -6.68 15.06 2.27
C LEU A 379 -5.95 16.23 2.93
N ARG A 380 -5.60 16.08 4.21
CA ARG A 380 -4.79 17.06 4.93
C ARG A 380 -4.07 16.42 6.11
N ASP A 381 -2.80 16.78 6.31
CA ASP A 381 -2.08 16.47 7.54
C ASP A 381 -2.23 17.54 8.62
N SER A 382 -2.00 17.13 9.86
CA SER A 382 -1.95 18.01 11.01
C SER A 382 -0.78 17.64 11.91
N PHE A 383 -0.06 18.66 12.36
CA PHE A 383 0.87 18.57 13.47
C PHE A 383 0.11 18.97 14.72
N GLY A 384 -0.07 18.03 15.65
CA GLY A 384 -0.61 18.34 16.96
C GLY A 384 0.15 19.51 17.60
N VAL A 385 -0.58 20.42 18.27
CA VAL A 385 -0.04 21.66 18.82
C VAL A 385 1.04 21.42 19.89
N HIS A 386 0.95 20.31 20.61
CA HIS A 386 1.93 19.84 21.59
C HIS A 386 2.86 18.75 21.02
N GLY A 387 2.56 18.29 19.81
CA GLY A 387 3.31 17.27 19.08
C GLY A 387 4.71 17.73 18.69
N LYS A 388 5.72 16.91 19.00
CA LYS A 388 7.14 17.18 18.68
C LYS A 388 7.62 16.41 17.46
N VAL A 389 6.76 16.29 16.45
CA VAL A 389 7.05 15.50 15.25
C VAL A 389 8.02 16.24 14.34
N ARG A 390 9.15 15.60 14.04
CA ARG A 390 10.19 16.18 13.18
C ARG A 390 9.73 16.15 11.72
N ASN A 391 9.64 17.32 11.09
CA ASN A 391 9.49 17.44 9.65
C ASN A 391 10.87 17.70 9.00
N PRO A 392 11.58 16.67 8.51
CA PRO A 392 12.86 16.89 7.83
C PRO A 392 12.64 17.78 6.60
N PRO A 393 13.58 18.68 6.26
CA PRO A 393 13.47 19.42 5.01
C PRO A 393 13.45 18.45 3.82
N LEU A 394 12.79 18.83 2.73
CA LEU A 394 13.03 18.16 1.45
C LEU A 394 14.49 18.39 1.08
N GLU A 395 15.29 17.32 1.10
CA GLU A 395 16.62 17.38 0.52
C GLU A 395 16.49 17.46 -1.00
N ASP A 396 17.30 18.33 -1.61
CA ASP A 396 17.37 18.37 -3.06
C ASP A 396 17.96 17.05 -3.57
N PRO A 397 17.21 16.29 -4.39
CA PRO A 397 17.64 14.96 -4.79
C PRO A 397 18.91 15.02 -5.62
N VAL A 398 19.75 14.00 -5.48
CA VAL A 398 21.02 13.90 -6.19
C VAL A 398 20.85 12.92 -7.36
N ILE A 399 20.90 13.44 -8.59
CA ILE A 399 20.84 12.63 -9.80
C ILE A 399 22.24 12.12 -10.10
N THR A 400 22.50 10.88 -9.75
CA THR A 400 23.80 10.25 -9.98
C THR A 400 23.84 9.59 -11.35
N VAL A 401 24.75 10.04 -12.22
CA VAL A 401 25.01 9.38 -13.49
C VAL A 401 25.88 8.15 -13.24
N GLU A 402 25.30 6.96 -13.42
CA GLU A 402 25.97 5.68 -13.24
C GLU A 402 26.82 5.32 -14.46
N ALA A 403 26.36 5.68 -15.66
CA ALA A 403 27.08 5.47 -16.91
C ALA A 403 26.65 6.48 -17.99
N LEU A 404 27.52 6.67 -18.98
CA LEU A 404 27.25 7.45 -20.19
C LEU A 404 27.46 6.59 -21.42
N TYR A 405 26.60 6.78 -22.41
CA TYR A 405 26.67 6.09 -23.69
C TYR A 405 26.48 7.07 -24.84
N TRP A 406 27.10 6.80 -25.98
CA TRP A 406 26.68 7.36 -27.24
C TRP A 406 25.37 6.70 -27.70
N THR A 407 24.56 7.42 -28.47
CA THR A 407 23.23 6.96 -28.91
C THR A 407 23.25 5.66 -29.72
N ASP A 408 24.39 5.29 -30.28
CA ASP A 408 24.66 4.09 -31.08
C ASP A 408 25.44 2.99 -30.33
N SER A 409 25.72 3.18 -29.05
CA SER A 409 26.44 2.18 -28.24
C SER A 409 25.66 0.87 -28.15
N LYS A 410 26.34 -0.25 -28.41
CA LYS A 410 25.79 -1.61 -28.28
C LYS A 410 25.58 -2.05 -26.83
N GLU A 411 26.07 -1.28 -25.87
CA GLU A 411 25.85 -1.52 -24.44
C GLU A 411 24.49 -0.98 -23.95
N LEU A 412 23.81 -0.18 -24.78
CA LEU A 412 22.46 0.27 -24.49
C LEU A 412 21.46 -0.90 -24.57
N PRO A 413 20.38 -0.87 -23.76
CA PRO A 413 19.23 -1.75 -23.93
C PRO A 413 18.70 -1.73 -25.38
N ASP A 414 18.31 -2.91 -25.88
CA ASP A 414 17.92 -3.12 -27.29
C ASP A 414 16.80 -2.19 -27.76
N ASP A 415 15.84 -1.89 -26.89
CA ASP A 415 14.71 -1.00 -27.17
C ASP A 415 15.14 0.46 -27.34
N ILE A 416 16.05 0.92 -26.49
CA ILE A 416 16.63 2.27 -26.55
C ILE A 416 17.51 2.40 -27.78
N LEU A 417 18.41 1.44 -28.03
CA LEU A 417 19.29 1.42 -29.19
C LEU A 417 18.50 1.47 -30.50
N ARG A 418 17.52 0.58 -30.65
CA ARG A 418 16.63 0.56 -31.83
C ARG A 418 15.88 1.88 -31.99
N SER A 419 15.28 2.42 -30.92
CA SER A 419 14.59 3.70 -30.97
C SER A 419 15.50 4.87 -31.40
N ASN A 420 16.78 4.82 -31.05
CA ASN A 420 17.74 5.85 -31.43
C ASN A 420 18.15 5.72 -32.90
N GLN A 421 18.39 4.50 -33.38
CA GLN A 421 18.69 4.20 -34.78
C GLN A 421 17.55 4.60 -35.71
N ASP A 422 16.32 4.16 -35.40
CA ASP A 422 15.13 4.44 -36.21
C ASP A 422 14.86 5.94 -36.37
N ARG A 423 15.23 6.74 -35.36
CA ARG A 423 15.01 8.19 -35.33
C ARG A 423 16.25 8.99 -35.72
N GLY A 424 17.37 8.34 -36.05
CA GLY A 424 18.64 9.00 -36.38
C GLY A 424 19.16 9.93 -35.29
N ARG A 425 18.96 9.58 -34.00
CA ARG A 425 19.34 10.43 -32.87
C ARG A 425 20.85 10.47 -32.70
N LEU A 426 21.38 11.68 -32.54
CA LEU A 426 22.78 11.95 -32.20
C LEU A 426 22.84 12.57 -30.80
N GLY A 427 23.83 12.15 -30.02
CA GLY A 427 24.07 12.72 -28.69
C GLY A 427 24.44 11.66 -27.66
N LEU A 428 24.09 11.95 -26.41
CA LEU A 428 24.40 11.11 -25.25
C LEU A 428 23.14 10.50 -24.65
N ILE A 429 23.33 9.35 -24.01
CA ILE A 429 22.39 8.74 -23.09
C ILE A 429 23.09 8.62 -21.73
N ALA A 430 22.51 9.22 -20.68
CA ALA A 430 22.95 8.99 -19.31
C ALA A 430 22.07 7.93 -18.64
N ALA A 431 22.70 6.90 -18.08
CA ALA A 431 22.03 6.01 -17.14
C ALA A 431 22.12 6.61 -15.73
N VAL A 432 20.98 6.76 -15.08
CA VAL A 432 20.86 7.33 -13.73
C VAL A 432 20.08 6.37 -12.83
N SER A 433 20.38 6.38 -11.54
CA SER A 433 19.50 5.75 -10.56
C SER A 433 18.20 6.53 -10.48
N ALA A 434 17.06 5.85 -10.60
CA ALA A 434 15.76 6.47 -10.53
C ALA A 434 14.78 5.55 -9.80
N ARG A 435 14.12 6.06 -8.77
CA ARG A 435 13.10 5.32 -8.03
C ARG A 435 11.88 5.06 -8.92
N SER A 436 11.47 6.09 -9.65
CA SER A 436 10.32 6.02 -10.53
C SER A 436 10.38 7.03 -11.67
N MET A 437 9.49 6.87 -12.65
CA MET A 437 9.40 7.78 -13.79
C MET A 437 8.90 9.16 -13.34
N GLY A 438 7.87 9.17 -12.48
CA GLY A 438 7.30 10.41 -11.94
C GLY A 438 8.32 11.21 -11.13
N ASP A 439 9.05 10.54 -10.23
CA ASP A 439 10.13 11.15 -9.44
C ASP A 439 11.22 11.72 -10.35
N LEU A 440 11.70 10.92 -11.31
CA LEU A 440 12.72 11.37 -12.26
C LEU A 440 12.26 12.60 -13.08
N VAL A 441 11.02 12.62 -13.56
CA VAL A 441 10.46 13.79 -14.27
C VAL A 441 10.35 15.01 -13.34
N LYS A 442 9.89 14.85 -12.10
CA LYS A 442 9.83 15.94 -11.11
C LYS A 442 11.23 16.51 -10.83
N GLN A 443 12.23 15.65 -10.74
CA GLN A 443 13.63 16.05 -10.56
C GLN A 443 14.15 16.81 -11.79
N LEU A 444 13.98 16.28 -13.00
CA LEU A 444 14.43 16.93 -14.23
C LEU A 444 13.74 18.28 -14.47
N LYS A 445 12.49 18.48 -14.05
CA LYS A 445 11.81 19.79 -14.14
C LYS A 445 12.43 20.85 -13.23
N ARG A 446 13.09 20.44 -12.15
CA ARG A 446 13.71 21.33 -11.15
C ARG A 446 15.22 21.45 -11.30
N ALA A 447 15.87 20.50 -11.97
CA ALA A 447 17.32 20.45 -12.14
C ALA A 447 17.82 21.36 -13.28
N ASP A 448 19.07 21.82 -13.18
CA ASP A 448 19.80 22.31 -14.35
C ASP A 448 20.24 21.10 -15.18
N ASN A 449 19.64 20.94 -16.36
CA ASN A 449 19.87 19.77 -17.22
C ASN A 449 21.02 19.99 -18.22
N GLU A 450 21.73 21.13 -18.18
CA GLU A 450 22.85 21.40 -19.09
C GLU A 450 24.03 20.45 -18.82
N VAL A 451 24.49 19.79 -19.88
CA VAL A 451 25.69 18.95 -19.90
C VAL A 451 26.73 19.59 -20.81
N THR A 452 27.95 19.74 -20.31
CA THR A 452 29.09 20.21 -21.09
C THR A 452 30.01 19.04 -21.38
N LEU A 453 30.34 18.83 -22.64
CA LEU A 453 31.39 17.92 -23.09
C LEU A 453 32.63 18.73 -23.44
N THR A 454 33.73 18.45 -22.77
CA THR A 454 35.03 19.04 -23.05
C THR A 454 35.94 17.99 -23.68
N THR A 455 36.47 18.27 -24.87
CA THR A 455 37.47 17.41 -25.53
C THR A 455 38.89 17.81 -25.15
N ASP A 456 39.87 16.93 -25.38
CA ASP A 456 41.30 17.18 -25.09
C ASP A 456 41.87 18.43 -25.80
N GLY A 457 41.20 18.90 -26.87
CA GLY A 457 41.52 20.15 -27.58
C GLY A 457 40.87 21.41 -27.01
N SER A 458 40.23 21.33 -25.83
CA SER A 458 39.47 22.41 -25.18
C SER A 458 38.23 22.90 -25.95
N ASN A 459 37.68 22.07 -26.86
CA ASN A 459 36.38 22.38 -27.46
C ASN A 459 35.27 22.00 -26.46
N GLU A 460 34.37 22.93 -26.21
CA GLU A 460 33.17 22.70 -25.41
C GLU A 460 31.95 22.50 -26.31
N ILE A 461 31.24 21.40 -26.08
CA ILE A 461 29.97 21.09 -26.72
C ILE A 461 28.92 21.03 -25.62
N LYS A 462 27.89 21.85 -25.75
CA LYS A 462 26.77 21.88 -24.81
C LYS A 462 25.61 21.03 -25.30
N ALA A 463 25.03 20.27 -24.39
CA ALA A 463 23.81 19.51 -24.58
C ALA A 463 22.91 19.72 -23.36
N SER A 464 21.69 19.17 -23.38
CA SER A 464 20.84 19.18 -22.20
C SER A 464 20.02 17.91 -22.12
N PHE A 465 19.90 17.31 -20.93
CA PHE A 465 19.01 16.17 -20.74
C PHE A 465 17.56 16.59 -20.98
N HIS A 466 16.91 15.88 -21.90
CA HIS A 466 15.58 16.22 -22.37
C HIS A 466 14.50 15.44 -21.60
N PRO A 467 13.65 16.09 -20.78
CA PRO A 467 12.68 15.38 -19.94
C PRO A 467 11.60 14.64 -20.75
N GLY A 468 11.34 15.05 -21.99
CA GLY A 468 10.42 14.34 -22.90
C GLY A 468 11.02 13.13 -23.64
N CYS A 469 12.29 12.78 -23.39
CA CYS A 469 12.95 11.66 -24.05
C CYS A 469 13.74 10.84 -23.01
N ILE A 470 12.99 10.12 -22.20
CA ILE A 470 13.48 9.35 -21.07
C ILE A 470 12.90 7.94 -21.11
N TRP A 471 13.66 6.98 -20.62
CA TRP A 471 13.22 5.59 -20.43
C TRP A 471 13.47 5.19 -18.98
N LEU A 472 12.64 4.33 -18.43
CA LEU A 472 12.85 3.72 -17.12
C LEU A 472 12.77 2.21 -17.27
N LEU A 473 13.86 1.51 -16.91
CA LEU A 473 13.95 0.06 -16.92
C LEU A 473 14.37 -0.39 -15.52
N GLY A 474 13.44 -0.96 -14.76
CA GLY A 474 13.64 -1.22 -13.33
C GLY A 474 13.87 0.08 -12.56
N GLN A 475 14.91 0.13 -11.71
CA GLN A 475 15.30 1.35 -10.97
C GLN A 475 16.37 2.18 -11.69
N ARG A 476 16.48 2.04 -13.01
CA ARG A 476 17.45 2.76 -13.83
C ARG A 476 16.75 3.58 -14.90
N GLY A 477 16.96 4.90 -14.84
CA GLY A 477 16.51 5.86 -15.85
C GLY A 477 17.57 6.02 -16.94
N TYR A 478 17.14 6.21 -18.18
CA TYR A 478 18.00 6.55 -19.32
C TYR A 478 17.56 7.89 -19.88
N LEU A 479 18.47 8.86 -19.91
CA LEU A 479 18.17 10.25 -20.24
C LEU A 479 18.88 10.67 -21.51
N TYR A 480 18.13 11.13 -22.50
CA TYR A 480 18.70 11.59 -23.76
C TYR A 480 19.14 13.05 -23.67
N ALA A 481 20.38 13.32 -24.09
CA ALA A 481 20.91 14.66 -24.32
C ALA A 481 21.28 14.81 -25.81
N PRO A 482 20.45 15.50 -26.62
CA PRO A 482 20.73 15.69 -28.04
C PRO A 482 21.97 16.54 -28.28
N ILE A 483 22.73 16.19 -29.32
CA ILE A 483 23.81 17.01 -29.88
C ILE A 483 23.50 17.26 -31.35
N ASP A 484 23.61 18.50 -31.79
CA ASP A 484 23.40 18.83 -33.20
C ASP A 484 24.48 18.20 -34.08
N LYS A 485 24.13 17.92 -35.34
CA LYS A 485 25.01 17.20 -36.27
C LYS A 485 26.37 17.88 -36.46
N ALA A 486 26.41 19.20 -36.53
CA ALA A 486 27.66 19.94 -36.77
C ALA A 486 28.59 19.87 -35.55
N SER A 487 28.05 19.91 -34.33
CA SER A 487 28.83 19.71 -33.11
C SER A 487 29.25 18.25 -32.93
N PHE A 488 28.38 17.30 -33.25
CA PHE A 488 28.68 15.87 -33.18
C PHE A 488 29.80 15.48 -34.14
N GLU A 489 29.82 16.01 -35.36
CA GLU A 489 30.88 15.76 -36.35
C GLU A 489 32.26 16.30 -35.93
N LYS A 490 32.33 17.26 -35.00
CA LYS A 490 33.60 17.76 -34.43
C LYS A 490 34.24 16.76 -33.46
N ILE A 491 33.48 15.80 -32.95
CA ILE A 491 33.99 14.74 -32.08
C ILE A 491 34.41 13.58 -32.97
N ALA A 492 35.68 13.48 -33.36
CA ALA A 492 36.14 12.37 -34.19
C ALA A 492 36.02 11.02 -33.45
N GLU A 493 35.87 9.92 -34.18
CA GLU A 493 35.96 8.57 -33.61
C GLU A 493 37.30 8.38 -32.89
N GLY A 494 37.27 7.77 -31.70
CA GLY A 494 38.41 7.66 -30.78
C GLY A 494 38.67 8.89 -29.91
N THR A 495 37.90 9.98 -30.04
CA THR A 495 38.05 11.18 -29.19
C THR A 495 37.44 10.93 -27.82
N THR A 496 38.22 11.21 -26.76
CA THR A 496 37.72 11.19 -25.39
C THR A 496 37.18 12.56 -25.00
N CYS A 497 35.98 12.56 -24.42
CA CYS A 497 35.30 13.74 -23.91
C CYS A 497 35.12 13.58 -22.40
N ARG A 498 35.33 14.65 -21.64
CA ARG A 498 34.89 14.75 -20.24
C ARG A 498 33.51 15.40 -20.21
N ALA A 499 32.54 14.71 -19.65
CA ALA A 499 31.18 15.19 -19.47
C ALA A 499 30.99 15.72 -18.05
N THR A 500 30.51 16.95 -17.92
CA THR A 500 30.20 17.59 -16.64
C THR A 500 28.85 18.29 -16.69
N THR A 501 28.24 18.50 -15.53
CA THR A 501 27.04 19.34 -15.34
C THR A 501 27.41 20.60 -14.56
N ARG A 502 26.61 21.66 -14.71
CA ARG A 502 26.71 22.82 -13.84
C ARG A 502 26.11 22.50 -12.47
N GLU A 503 26.80 22.88 -11.39
CA GLU A 503 26.19 22.90 -10.06
C GLU A 503 25.23 24.08 -9.98
N HIS A 504 23.95 23.80 -9.70
CA HIS A 504 22.93 24.81 -9.49
C HIS A 504 22.85 25.18 -8.00
N GLU A 505 22.63 26.46 -7.68
CA GLU A 505 22.62 26.96 -6.29
C GLU A 505 21.43 26.45 -5.45
N SER A 506 20.37 25.94 -6.09
CA SER A 506 19.17 25.38 -5.44
C SER A 506 18.46 24.35 -6.33
N GLY A 507 17.91 23.26 -5.79
CA GLY A 507 17.26 22.21 -6.60
C GLY A 507 18.15 20.99 -6.82
N PRO A 508 17.64 19.97 -7.54
CA PRO A 508 18.32 18.69 -7.71
C PRO A 508 19.74 18.86 -8.27
N ARG A 509 20.70 18.18 -7.65
CA ARG A 509 22.12 18.27 -8.03
C ARG A 509 22.52 17.05 -8.84
N TRP A 510 23.33 17.25 -9.85
CA TRP A 510 23.90 16.18 -10.64
C TRP A 510 25.25 15.74 -10.07
N ILE A 511 25.46 14.42 -10.00
CA ILE A 511 26.81 13.85 -9.93
C ILE A 511 27.15 13.35 -11.32
N LEU A 512 27.78 14.23 -12.11
CA LEU A 512 28.34 13.91 -13.41
C LEU A 512 29.74 14.50 -13.56
N ASP A 513 30.73 13.61 -13.45
CA ASP A 513 32.10 13.87 -13.87
C ASP A 513 32.69 12.57 -14.42
N ARG A 514 32.46 12.33 -15.72
CA ARG A 514 32.83 11.07 -16.37
C ARG A 514 33.47 11.33 -17.72
N THR A 515 34.37 10.45 -18.11
CA THR A 515 34.94 10.43 -19.46
C THR A 515 34.22 9.42 -20.32
N ILE A 516 33.99 9.77 -21.59
CA ILE A 516 33.43 8.88 -22.60
C ILE A 516 34.23 9.03 -23.90
N THR A 517 34.56 7.93 -24.54
CA THR A 517 35.25 7.90 -25.84
C THR A 517 34.24 7.58 -26.93
N ARG A 518 34.27 8.32 -28.03
CA ARG A 518 33.43 8.06 -29.21
C ARG A 518 33.95 6.89 -30.02
#